data_AF-A0AAW6EIX5-F1
#
_entry.id   AF-A0AAW6EIX5-F1
#
_cell.length_a   1.000
_cell.length_b   1.000
_cell.length_c   1.000
_cell.angle_alpha   90.00
_cell.angle_beta   90.00
_cell.angle_gamma   90.00
#
_symmetry.space_group_name_H-M   'P 1'
#
loop_
_entity.id
_entity.type
_entity.pdbx_description
1 polymer ?
#
loop_
_entity_poly.entity_id
_entity_poly.type
_entity_poly.pdbx_seq_one_letter_code
_entity_poly.pdbx_strand_id
1 'polypeptide(L)' 'MPNIWYKNKETDTIWWKDDPTVIGVWIFSFDKTTEFNMFHDYPYKLTKEQKQIFDKENPEWADFFKDRK' A
#
# COMPACT_ATOMS: atom_id res chain seq x y z
N MET A 1 16.32 -5.73 14.43
CA MET A 1 15.39 -6.34 13.45
C MET A 1 15.71 -5.74 12.10
N PRO A 2 15.81 -6.52 11.01
CA PRO A 2 15.99 -5.94 9.69
C PRO A 2 14.83 -4.97 9.42
N ASN A 3 15.12 -3.85 8.78
CA ASN A 3 14.11 -2.87 8.43
C ASN A 3 13.25 -3.47 7.31
N ILE A 4 12.08 -3.99 7.67
CA ILE A 4 11.14 -4.67 6.77
C ILE A 4 10.44 -3.72 5.77
N TRP A 5 10.65 -2.42 5.91
CA TRP A 5 10.03 -1.40 5.07
C TRP A 5 10.92 -1.04 3.88
N TYR A 6 10.34 -1.11 2.69
CA TYR A 6 10.99 -0.72 1.44
C TYR A 6 10.06 0.16 0.58
N LYS A 7 10.62 0.80 -0.44
CA LYS A 7 9.86 1.52 -1.47
C LYS A 7 10.12 0.90 -2.83
N ASN A 8 9.14 0.95 -3.73
CA ASN A 8 9.33 0.52 -5.11
C ASN A 8 10.19 1.54 -5.88
N LYS A 9 10.04 2.84 -5.58
CA LYS A 9 10.91 3.93 -6.05
C LYS A 9 11.29 4.85 -4.89
N GLU A 10 12.47 5.44 -4.95
CA GLU A 10 12.95 6.34 -3.87
C GLU A 10 12.03 7.56 -3.67
N THR A 11 11.41 8.04 -4.76
CA THR A 11 10.48 9.18 -4.78
C THR A 11 9.08 8.85 -4.27
N ASP A 12 8.75 7.58 -4.08
CA ASP A 12 7.41 7.17 -3.64
C ASP A 12 7.16 7.61 -2.19
N THR A 13 5.92 7.85 -1.85
CA THR A 13 5.48 8.16 -0.49
C THR A 13 5.18 6.87 0.26
N ILE A 14 4.67 5.86 -0.46
CA ILE A 14 4.23 4.59 0.10
C ILE A 14 5.42 3.69 0.43
N TRP A 15 5.37 3.13 1.63
CA TRP A 15 6.24 2.07 2.10
C TRP A 15 5.53 0.73 2.03
N TRP A 16 6.23 -0.28 1.54
CA TRP A 16 5.79 -1.67 1.51
C TRP A 16 6.51 -2.47 2.59
N LYS A 17 5.80 -3.43 3.18
CA LYS A 17 6.35 -4.32 4.21
C LYS A 17 6.70 -5.67 3.60
N ASP A 18 7.96 -6.05 3.69
CA ASP A 18 8.43 -7.40 3.37
C ASP A 18 8.53 -8.21 4.67
N ASP A 19 7.42 -8.85 5.04
CA ASP A 19 7.36 -9.76 6.19
C ASP A 19 7.29 -11.20 5.70
N PRO A 20 8.41 -11.96 5.77
CA PRO A 20 8.45 -13.34 5.26
C PRO A 20 7.61 -14.32 6.09
N THR A 21 7.08 -13.89 7.25
CA THR A 21 6.24 -14.74 8.10
C THR A 21 4.77 -14.74 7.68
N VAL A 22 4.36 -13.82 6.80
CA VAL A 22 2.96 -13.69 6.37
C VAL A 22 2.83 -13.94 4.86
N ILE A 23 1.99 -14.90 4.49
CA ILE A 23 1.78 -15.30 3.10
C ILE A 23 0.44 -14.73 2.60
N GLY A 24 0.44 -14.19 1.39
CA GLY A 24 -0.77 -13.73 0.71
C GLY A 24 -1.32 -12.38 1.18
N VAL A 25 -0.54 -11.63 1.97
CA VAL A 25 -0.86 -10.25 2.33
C VAL A 25 0.06 -9.28 1.61
N TRP A 26 -0.50 -8.14 1.21
CA TRP A 26 0.27 -7.02 0.68
C TRP A 26 0.04 -5.84 1.63
N ILE A 27 1.05 -5.58 2.46
CA ILE A 27 0.96 -4.55 3.49
C ILE A 27 1.71 -3.31 3.02
N PHE A 28 1.05 -2.17 3.12
CA PHE A 28 1.62 -0.87 2.81
C PHE A 28 1.30 0.16 3.89
N SER A 29 2.07 1.25 3.91
CA SER A 29 1.94 2.32 4.89
C SER A 29 2.42 3.65 4.30
N PHE A 30 1.85 4.77 4.76
CA PHE A 30 2.30 6.11 4.39
C PHE A 30 3.32 6.68 5.40
N ASP A 31 3.36 6.14 6.62
CA ASP A 31 4.15 6.65 7.76
C ASP A 31 4.98 5.56 8.47
N LYS A 32 4.90 4.30 7.99
CA LYS A 32 5.47 3.08 8.59
C LYS A 32 4.92 2.71 9.97
N THR A 33 3.82 3.36 10.39
CA THR A 33 3.16 3.14 11.68
C THR A 33 1.74 2.60 11.47
N THR A 34 1.00 3.21 10.54
CA THR A 34 -0.34 2.79 10.16
C THR A 34 -0.24 1.81 8.99
N GLU A 35 -0.57 0.55 9.24
CA GLU A 35 -0.52 -0.51 8.23
C GLU A 35 -1.88 -0.70 7.55
N PHE A 36 -1.85 -0.87 6.23
CA PHE A 36 -3.01 -1.19 5.42
C PHE A 36 -2.76 -2.47 4.63
N ASN A 37 -3.76 -3.33 4.57
CA ASN A 37 -3.75 -4.48 3.67
C ASN A 37 -4.38 -4.10 2.33
N MET A 38 -3.63 -4.18 1.25
CA MET A 38 -4.10 -3.81 -0.10
C MET A 38 -5.36 -4.57 -0.53
N PHE A 39 -5.50 -5.85 -0.19
CA PHE A 39 -6.65 -6.62 -0.63
C PHE A 39 -7.90 -6.39 0.21
N HIS A 40 -7.75 -6.02 1.48
CA HIS A 40 -8.87 -5.87 2.41
C HIS A 40 -9.26 -4.41 2.65
N ASP A 41 -8.28 -3.52 2.76
CA ASP A 41 -8.46 -2.14 3.20
C ASP A 41 -8.55 -1.15 2.04
N TYR A 42 -7.93 -1.45 0.90
CA TYR A 42 -8.02 -0.58 -0.28
C TYR A 42 -9.27 -0.90 -1.12
N PRO A 43 -10.06 0.13 -1.52
CA PRO A 43 -9.85 1.56 -1.24
C PRO A 43 -10.57 2.08 0.02
N TYR A 44 -11.40 1.27 0.68
CA TYR A 44 -12.42 1.71 1.62
C TYR A 44 -11.92 2.37 2.91
N LYS A 45 -10.74 1.99 3.42
CA LYS A 45 -10.18 2.55 4.66
C LYS A 45 -9.27 3.75 4.45
N LEU A 46 -8.99 4.12 3.19
CA LEU A 46 -8.08 5.21 2.89
C LEU A 46 -8.84 6.54 2.88
N THR A 47 -8.17 7.61 3.31
CA THR A 47 -8.67 8.96 3.02
C THR A 47 -8.60 9.25 1.52
N LYS A 48 -9.32 10.27 1.06
CA LYS A 48 -9.27 10.68 -0.35
C LYS A 48 -7.85 11.01 -0.82
N GLU A 49 -7.06 11.68 0.03
CA GLU A 49 -5.67 12.05 -0.26
C GLU A 49 -4.77 10.81 -0.32
N GLN A 50 -4.89 9.90 0.66
CA GLN A 50 -4.15 8.64 0.67
C GLN A 50 -4.45 7.79 -0.56
N LYS A 51 -5.73 7.71 -0.95
CA LYS A 51 -6.14 7.00 -2.16
C LYS A 51 -5.50 7.64 -3.40
N GLN A 52 -5.52 8.96 -3.53
CA GLN A 52 -4.90 9.64 -4.67
C GLN A 52 -3.39 9.38 -4.77
N ILE A 53 -2.69 9.37 -3.65
CA ILE A 53 -1.26 9.01 -3.60
C ILE A 53 -1.08 7.56 -4.05
N PHE A 54 -1.89 6.64 -3.51
CA PHE A 54 -1.84 5.22 -3.88
C PHE A 54 -2.09 5.01 -5.37
N ASP A 55 -3.15 5.60 -5.93
CA ASP A 55 -3.51 5.49 -7.33
C ASP A 55 -2.39 6.02 -8.25
N LYS A 56 -1.74 7.11 -7.84
CA LYS A 56 -0.66 7.74 -8.60
C LYS A 56 0.61 6.90 -8.60
N GLU A 57 0.98 6.33 -7.46
CA GLU A 57 2.22 5.54 -7.32
C GLU A 57 2.03 4.10 -7.83
N ASN A 58 0.80 3.58 -7.80
CA ASN A 58 0.45 2.21 -8.15
C ASN A 58 -0.73 2.15 -9.15
N PRO A 59 -0.58 2.69 -10.37
CA PRO A 59 -1.67 2.80 -11.34
C PRO A 59 -2.24 1.45 -11.78
N GLU A 60 -1.40 0.42 -11.90
CA GLU A 60 -1.83 -0.95 -12.24
C GLU A 60 -2.78 -1.53 -11.18
N TRP A 61 -2.49 -1.31 -9.89
CA TRP A 61 -3.37 -1.74 -8.80
C TRP A 61 -4.64 -0.92 -8.74
N ALA A 62 -4.56 0.38 -9.04
CA ALA A 62 -5.74 1.23 -9.13
C ALA A 62 -6.68 0.78 -10.24
N ASP A 63 -6.16 0.40 -11.42
CA ASP A 63 -6.99 -0.15 -12.51
C ASP A 63 -7.52 -1.55 -12.17
N PHE A 64 -6.70 -2.42 -11.58
CA PHE A 64 -7.12 -3.76 -11.17
C PHE A 64 -8.30 -3.74 -10.19
N PHE A 65 -8.32 -2.76 -9.28
CA PHE A 65 -9.36 -2.60 -8.27
C PHE A 65 -10.41 -1.54 -8.61
N LYS A 66 -10.50 -1.08 -9.87
CA LYS A 66 -11.42 0.01 -10.26
C LYS A 66 -12.90 -0.26 -9.99
N ASP A 67 -13.27 -1.53 -9.88
CA ASP A 67 -14.64 -1.98 -9.59
C ASP A 67 -14.97 -1.96 -8.08
N ARG A 68 -13.96 -1.78 -7.22
CA ARG A 68 -14.14 -1.54 -5.79
C ARG A 68 -14.45 -0.04 -5.60
N LYS A 69 -15.73 0.31 -5.67
CA LYS A 69 -16.22 1.67 -5.38
C LYS A 69 -17.01 1.69 -4.09
#